data_AF-A0A5R8LIP6-F1
#
_entry.id   AF-A0A5R8LIP6-F1
#
_cell.length_a   1.000
_cell.length_b   1.000
_cell.length_c   1.000
_cell.angle_alpha   90.00
_cell.angle_beta   90.00
_cell.angle_gamma   90.00
#
_symmetry.space_group_name_H-M   'P 1'
#
loop_
_entity.id
_entity.type
_entity.pdbx_description
1 polymer ?
#
loop_
_entity_poly.entity_id
_entity_poly.type
_entity_poly.pdbx_seq_one_letter_code
_entity_poly.pdbx_strand_id
1 'polypeptide(L)'
;MDDKLKIIELLKRQVTAKTAELTTENIQKTTQDIQDLLKILNDVAAIDFVATPSETPTKQEPATTSEEATIESPAPKPSVTTQVEKHEQVPQLPKVSSEPEVPLLSEHWLNNHKSYIGRFHLDLNGGHVGSIKVSESKLHKMSNPPENGDWVRADEYKDGDSVNYKMTTLKRDPLPTDIVRLKFLPAVFRQDVKRWYIEFKSPEHETTQQLLLGDYDVMLFKLKPGDYIDYAYRRGQEIDGKIIWRYTNSAAVATRMKQKFAKATDTESNHETAASRQTQYKATVNKPAKRKQRALQQVFANKQLLLVCIENSGMPRKVKRNVEERGGKLILSPRSDSNAMLKKKVQKADMVIVPTDFVDHGQMFAAKDEAKRIGKPIWMAKNTNERNMLQWYKRHFPNEAKAPVMDYEA
;
A
#
# COMPACT_ATOMS: atom_id res chain seq x y z
N MET A 1 -10.33 -32.32 -25.17
CA MET A 1 -9.55 -31.20 -25.75
C MET A 1 -8.79 -30.53 -24.63
N ASP A 2 -7.52 -30.22 -24.86
CA ASP A 2 -6.67 -29.44 -23.97
C ASP A 2 -7.32 -28.07 -23.62
N ASP A 3 -7.32 -27.71 -22.34
CA ASP A 3 -7.92 -26.46 -21.86
C ASP A 3 -7.19 -25.22 -22.40
N LYS A 4 -5.89 -25.35 -22.71
CA LYS A 4 -5.13 -24.32 -23.44
C LYS A 4 -5.79 -23.97 -24.78
N LEU A 5 -6.26 -24.97 -25.52
CA LEU A 5 -6.93 -24.77 -26.81
C LEU A 5 -8.29 -24.08 -26.67
N LYS A 6 -9.07 -24.41 -25.63
CA LYS A 6 -10.36 -23.75 -25.35
C LYS A 6 -10.16 -22.26 -25.05
N ILE A 7 -9.16 -21.92 -24.23
CA ILE A 7 -8.85 -20.52 -23.87
C ILE A 7 -8.38 -19.74 -25.11
N ILE A 8 -7.50 -20.34 -25.92
CA ILE A 8 -7.04 -19.76 -27.20
C ILE A 8 -8.21 -19.51 -28.17
N GLU A 9 -9.18 -20.43 -28.25
CA GLU A 9 -10.35 -20.27 -29.12
C GLU A 9 -11.29 -19.16 -28.61
N LEU A 10 -11.54 -19.09 -27.30
CA LEU A 10 -12.34 -18.03 -26.69
C LEU A 10 -11.73 -16.64 -26.92
N LEU A 11 -10.41 -16.50 -26.73
CA LEU A 11 -9.69 -15.24 -26.99
C LEU A 11 -9.77 -14.84 -28.47
N LYS A 12 -9.62 -15.79 -29.40
CA LYS A 12 -9.80 -15.53 -30.85
C LYS A 12 -11.21 -15.02 -31.16
N ARG A 13 -12.26 -15.66 -30.62
CA ARG A 13 -13.66 -15.22 -30.80
C ARG A 13 -13.89 -13.80 -30.25
N GLN A 14 -13.32 -13.45 -29.10
CA GLN A 14 -13.41 -12.10 -28.53
C GLN A 14 -12.70 -11.03 -29.37
N VAL A 15 -11.51 -11.33 -29.90
CA VAL A 15 -10.81 -10.43 -30.83
C VAL A 15 -11.64 -10.21 -32.10
N THR A 16 -12.20 -11.27 -32.70
CA THR A 16 -13.07 -11.16 -33.89
C THR A 16 -14.32 -10.32 -33.60
N ALA A 17 -14.99 -10.53 -32.47
CA ALA A 17 -16.17 -9.75 -32.08
C ALA A 17 -15.84 -8.25 -31.91
N LYS A 18 -14.80 -7.90 -31.13
CA LYS A 18 -14.36 -6.50 -30.97
C LYS A 18 -13.89 -5.85 -32.27
N THR A 19 -13.33 -6.63 -33.20
CA THR A 19 -12.95 -6.10 -34.52
C THR A 19 -14.18 -5.78 -35.38
N ALA A 20 -15.27 -6.53 -35.24
CA ALA A 20 -16.54 -6.25 -35.93
C ALA A 20 -17.31 -5.06 -35.34
N GLU A 21 -17.08 -4.73 -34.06
CA GLU A 21 -17.65 -3.55 -33.38
C GLU A 21 -16.86 -2.24 -33.64
N LEU A 22 -15.84 -2.26 -34.48
CA LEU A 22 -14.96 -1.11 -34.72
C LEU A 22 -15.67 0.00 -35.51
N THR A 23 -15.83 1.18 -34.91
CA THR A 23 -16.39 2.38 -35.54
C THR A 23 -15.40 3.54 -35.45
N THR A 24 -15.61 4.58 -36.27
CA THR A 24 -14.80 5.81 -36.25
C THR A 24 -14.80 6.52 -34.89
N GLU A 25 -15.86 6.34 -34.10
CA GLU A 25 -16.02 6.96 -32.77
C GLU A 25 -15.32 6.17 -31.66
N ASN A 26 -15.21 4.85 -31.78
CA ASN A 26 -14.61 3.99 -30.75
C ASN A 26 -13.18 3.52 -31.06
N ILE A 27 -12.66 3.84 -32.26
CA ILE A 27 -11.42 3.28 -32.84
C ILE A 27 -10.23 3.24 -31.88
N GLN A 28 -9.95 4.31 -31.14
CA GLN A 28 -8.80 4.37 -30.22
C GLN A 28 -8.94 3.39 -29.05
N LYS A 29 -10.14 3.31 -28.44
CA LYS A 29 -10.41 2.43 -27.31
C LYS A 29 -10.45 0.97 -27.76
N THR A 30 -11.17 0.67 -28.82
CA THR A 30 -11.31 -0.70 -29.36
C THR A 30 -9.97 -1.24 -29.87
N THR A 31 -9.10 -0.39 -30.45
CA THR A 31 -7.74 -0.80 -30.84
C THR A 31 -6.89 -1.17 -29.63
N GLN A 32 -6.98 -0.42 -28.52
CA GLN A 32 -6.25 -0.74 -27.28
C GLN A 32 -6.75 -2.06 -26.68
N ASP A 33 -8.07 -2.25 -26.56
CA ASP A 33 -8.69 -3.51 -26.09
C ASP A 33 -8.22 -4.72 -26.93
N ILE A 34 -8.11 -4.57 -28.26
CA ILE A 34 -7.63 -5.63 -29.16
C ILE A 34 -6.13 -5.91 -28.94
N GLN A 35 -5.30 -4.87 -28.74
CA GLN A 35 -3.87 -5.07 -28.44
C GLN A 35 -3.65 -5.80 -27.11
N ASP A 36 -4.43 -5.46 -26.08
CA ASP A 36 -4.35 -6.13 -24.78
C ASP A 36 -4.81 -7.59 -24.85
N LEU A 37 -5.86 -7.91 -25.62
CA LEU A 37 -6.28 -9.29 -25.89
C LEU A 37 -5.23 -10.08 -26.69
N LEU A 38 -4.58 -9.48 -27.69
CA LEU A 38 -3.49 -10.12 -28.45
C LEU A 38 -2.26 -10.38 -27.57
N LYS A 39 -1.97 -9.49 -26.62
CA LYS A 39 -0.92 -9.71 -25.63
C LYS A 39 -1.24 -10.91 -24.72
N ILE A 40 -2.45 -10.96 -24.16
CA ILE A 40 -2.92 -12.09 -23.35
C ILE A 40 -2.86 -13.41 -24.15
N LEU A 41 -3.22 -13.38 -25.44
CA LEU A 41 -3.14 -14.56 -26.31
C LEU A 41 -1.70 -15.06 -26.49
N ASN A 42 -0.73 -14.16 -26.65
CA ASN A 42 0.70 -14.52 -26.71
C ASN A 42 1.21 -15.06 -25.38
N ASP A 43 0.84 -14.43 -24.26
CA ASP A 43 1.21 -14.87 -22.91
C ASP A 43 0.65 -16.27 -22.61
N VAL A 44 -0.61 -16.55 -22.96
CA VAL A 44 -1.25 -17.89 -22.82
C VAL A 44 -0.63 -18.92 -23.76
N ALA A 45 -0.25 -18.54 -24.99
CA ALA A 45 0.43 -19.44 -25.91
C ALA A 45 1.80 -19.90 -25.37
N ALA A 46 2.50 -19.03 -24.64
CA ALA A 46 3.81 -19.28 -24.03
C ALA A 46 3.77 -20.09 -22.72
N ILE A 47 2.59 -20.34 -22.14
CA ILE A 47 2.45 -21.16 -20.91
C ILE A 47 2.33 -22.64 -21.29
N ASP A 48 3.21 -23.48 -20.74
CA ASP A 48 3.04 -24.94 -20.79
C ASP A 48 2.10 -25.37 -19.64
N PHE A 49 0.91 -25.85 -20.02
CA PHE A 49 -0.07 -26.36 -19.07
C PHE A 49 0.36 -27.75 -18.62
N VAL A 50 0.58 -27.91 -17.31
CA VAL A 50 0.90 -29.22 -16.72
C VAL A 50 -0.33 -30.10 -16.81
N ALA A 51 -0.25 -31.17 -17.61
CA ALA A 51 -1.30 -32.18 -17.70
C ALA A 51 -1.41 -32.95 -16.38
N THR A 52 -2.31 -32.51 -15.49
CA THR A 52 -2.79 -33.34 -14.38
C THR A 52 -3.74 -34.41 -14.92
N PRO A 53 -3.58 -35.69 -14.57
CA PRO A 53 -4.50 -36.73 -14.99
C PRO A 53 -5.88 -36.46 -14.37
N SER A 54 -6.93 -36.43 -15.19
CA SER A 54 -8.30 -36.24 -14.72
C SER A 54 -8.74 -37.45 -13.89
N GLU A 55 -8.98 -37.24 -12.59
CA GLU A 55 -9.91 -38.08 -11.86
C GLU A 55 -11.30 -37.91 -12.50
N THR A 56 -11.77 -38.96 -13.16
CA THR A 56 -13.04 -38.91 -13.90
C THR A 56 -14.20 -39.05 -12.91
N PRO A 57 -15.26 -38.22 -12.98
CA PRO A 57 -16.37 -38.29 -12.03
C PRO A 57 -17.20 -39.55 -12.20
N THR A 58 -17.65 -40.15 -11.09
CA THR A 58 -18.62 -41.24 -11.15
C THR A 58 -19.96 -40.75 -11.67
N LYS A 59 -20.35 -41.29 -12.82
CA LYS A 59 -21.60 -41.01 -13.55
C LYS A 59 -22.82 -41.47 -12.73
N GLN A 60 -23.79 -40.57 -12.52
CA GLN A 60 -25.20 -40.94 -12.41
C GLN A 60 -25.93 -40.30 -13.59
N GLU A 61 -26.68 -41.13 -14.32
CA GLU A 61 -27.25 -40.81 -15.63
C GLU A 61 -28.78 -40.58 -15.48
N PRO A 62 -29.37 -39.58 -16.14
CA PRO A 62 -30.79 -39.28 -16.02
C PRO A 62 -31.64 -40.23 -16.88
N ALA A 63 -32.86 -40.51 -16.44
CA ALA A 63 -33.85 -41.21 -17.26
C ALA A 63 -34.48 -40.28 -18.30
N THR A 64 -34.53 -40.72 -19.55
CA THR A 64 -35.20 -40.08 -20.67
C THR A 64 -36.70 -40.36 -20.69
N THR A 65 -37.48 -39.39 -21.15
CA THR A 65 -38.63 -39.66 -22.04
C THR A 65 -38.81 -38.47 -22.98
N SER A 66 -39.25 -38.74 -24.20
CA SER A 66 -39.11 -37.85 -25.37
C SER A 66 -40.36 -37.88 -26.22
N GLU A 67 -40.75 -36.72 -26.76
CA GLU A 67 -41.58 -36.51 -27.97
C GLU A 67 -41.82 -34.98 -28.12
N GLU A 68 -42.13 -34.41 -29.28
CA GLU A 68 -41.35 -34.28 -30.54
C GLU A 68 -41.88 -33.01 -31.28
N ALA A 69 -41.06 -32.40 -32.17
CA ALA A 69 -41.35 -31.41 -33.23
C ALA A 69 -42.67 -30.57 -33.24
N THR A 70 -42.68 -29.28 -33.61
CA THR A 70 -42.30 -28.80 -34.96
C THR A 70 -42.12 -27.27 -35.00
N ILE A 71 -41.40 -26.80 -36.02
CA ILE A 71 -41.00 -25.40 -36.31
C ILE A 71 -42.08 -24.69 -37.16
N GLU A 72 -42.34 -23.40 -36.94
CA GLU A 72 -42.29 -22.37 -38.01
C GLU A 72 -42.42 -20.91 -37.53
N SER A 73 -41.85 -20.01 -38.33
CA SER A 73 -41.92 -18.54 -38.24
C SER A 73 -42.50 -18.05 -39.57
N PRO A 74 -43.28 -16.96 -39.61
CA PRO A 74 -42.67 -15.72 -40.13
C PRO A 74 -43.28 -14.39 -39.61
N ALA A 75 -42.63 -13.29 -39.99
CA ALA A 75 -43.16 -11.92 -39.98
C ALA A 75 -43.17 -11.38 -41.44
N PRO A 76 -43.45 -10.09 -41.78
CA PRO A 76 -44.11 -8.99 -41.03
C PRO A 76 -45.15 -8.14 -41.85
N LYS A 77 -46.00 -7.35 -41.16
CA LYS A 77 -46.61 -6.04 -41.60
C LYS A 77 -47.61 -6.06 -42.81
N PRO A 78 -48.50 -5.05 -43.04
CA PRO A 78 -48.34 -3.61 -42.78
C PRO A 78 -49.55 -2.84 -42.17
N SER A 79 -49.43 -1.50 -42.20
CA SER A 79 -50.20 -0.45 -41.51
C SER A 79 -51.55 -0.06 -42.13
N VAL A 80 -52.47 0.49 -41.32
CA VAL A 80 -53.50 1.48 -41.73
C VAL A 80 -53.65 2.57 -40.62
N THR A 81 -54.05 3.78 -41.02
CA THR A 81 -53.98 5.05 -40.26
C THR A 81 -55.39 5.58 -39.89
N THR A 82 -55.43 6.68 -39.11
CA THR A 82 -56.56 7.64 -38.90
C THR A 82 -57.67 7.16 -37.92
N GLN A 83 -58.30 8.01 -37.07
CA GLN A 83 -58.41 9.48 -37.04
C GLN A 83 -58.15 10.12 -35.66
N VAL A 84 -58.02 11.45 -35.65
CA VAL A 84 -57.96 12.34 -34.49
C VAL A 84 -59.33 13.02 -34.32
N GLU A 85 -59.80 13.18 -33.09
CA GLU A 85 -60.76 14.25 -32.78
C GLU A 85 -60.45 14.91 -31.43
N LYS A 86 -60.91 16.15 -31.27
CA LYS A 86 -60.33 17.17 -30.37
C LYS A 86 -61.44 17.78 -29.50
N HIS A 87 -61.28 17.80 -28.18
CA HIS A 87 -62.09 18.64 -27.30
C HIS A 87 -61.27 19.26 -26.16
N GLU A 88 -61.83 20.32 -25.59
CA GLU A 88 -61.09 21.42 -24.96
C GLU A 88 -61.25 21.45 -23.42
N GLN A 89 -60.16 21.80 -22.75
CA GLN A 89 -60.00 22.37 -21.39
C GLN A 89 -61.21 23.14 -20.79
N VAL A 90 -61.44 23.33 -19.48
CA VAL A 90 -60.92 22.91 -18.14
C VAL A 90 -62.09 23.20 -17.12
N PRO A 91 -61.99 23.27 -15.75
CA PRO A 91 -60.93 22.95 -14.76
C PRO A 91 -61.38 22.09 -13.55
N GLN A 92 -60.42 21.50 -12.81
CA GLN A 92 -60.50 21.32 -11.35
C GLN A 92 -59.12 21.52 -10.68
N LEU A 93 -59.08 22.34 -9.62
CA LEU A 93 -57.90 22.59 -8.78
C LEU A 93 -57.92 21.65 -7.53
N PRO A 94 -56.87 21.62 -6.70
CA PRO A 94 -56.02 20.44 -6.53
C PRO A 94 -56.44 19.57 -5.34
N LYS A 95 -56.32 18.24 -5.49
CA LYS A 95 -56.10 17.37 -4.33
C LYS A 95 -54.61 17.30 -4.03
N VAL A 96 -54.21 18.06 -3.02
CA VAL A 96 -52.92 17.95 -2.35
C VAL A 96 -52.83 16.54 -1.75
N SER A 97 -52.19 15.61 -2.48
CA SER A 97 -51.67 14.40 -1.88
C SER A 97 -50.36 14.76 -1.20
N SER A 98 -50.45 15.14 0.08
CA SER A 98 -49.29 15.32 0.94
C SER A 98 -48.73 13.97 1.35
N GLU A 99 -48.28 13.17 0.37
CA GLU A 99 -47.11 12.36 0.64
C GLU A 99 -45.96 13.34 0.92
N PRO A 100 -45.14 13.13 1.96
CA PRO A 100 -43.91 13.87 2.07
C PRO A 100 -43.06 13.48 0.86
N GLU A 101 -42.91 14.39 -0.11
CA GLU A 101 -41.82 14.31 -1.08
C GLU A 101 -40.52 14.26 -0.26
N VAL A 102 -40.03 13.04 -0.02
CA VAL A 102 -38.66 12.82 0.42
C VAL A 102 -37.83 13.41 -0.70
N PRO A 103 -37.13 14.54 -0.50
CA PRO A 103 -36.48 15.25 -1.60
C PRO A 103 -35.55 14.25 -2.27
N LEU A 104 -35.77 14.04 -3.57
CA LEU A 104 -35.25 12.87 -4.29
C LEU A 104 -33.74 13.02 -4.44
N LEU A 105 -33.03 12.53 -3.42
CA LEU A 105 -31.58 12.64 -3.28
C LEU A 105 -30.94 12.00 -4.52
N SER A 106 -30.33 12.86 -5.31
CA SER A 106 -29.73 12.58 -6.60
C SER A 106 -28.37 13.26 -6.67
N GLU A 107 -27.48 12.75 -7.51
CA GLU A 107 -26.11 13.28 -7.58
C GLU A 107 -26.07 14.51 -8.48
N HIS A 108 -25.81 15.69 -7.89
CA HIS A 108 -25.81 16.94 -8.64
C HIS A 108 -25.01 18.06 -7.96
N TRP A 109 -24.58 19.02 -8.77
CA TRP A 109 -24.03 20.29 -8.30
C TRP A 109 -25.15 21.29 -8.02
N LEU A 110 -24.94 22.09 -6.98
CA LEU A 110 -25.78 23.18 -6.52
C LEU A 110 -24.96 24.48 -6.46
N ASN A 111 -25.66 25.63 -6.38
CA ASN A 111 -25.07 26.94 -6.10
C ASN A 111 -23.91 27.33 -7.05
N ASN A 112 -24.06 27.09 -8.35
CA ASN A 112 -23.03 27.33 -9.38
C ASN A 112 -21.70 26.61 -9.05
N HIS A 113 -21.78 25.29 -8.84
CA HIS A 113 -20.66 24.40 -8.47
C HIS A 113 -20.00 24.66 -7.10
N LYS A 114 -20.61 25.45 -6.22
CA LYS A 114 -20.11 25.67 -4.84
C LYS A 114 -20.55 24.58 -3.85
N SER A 115 -21.56 23.79 -4.19
CA SER A 115 -22.06 22.71 -3.34
C SER A 115 -22.29 21.46 -4.20
N TYR A 116 -21.99 20.27 -3.69
CA TYR A 116 -22.30 19.01 -4.36
C TYR A 116 -23.07 18.09 -3.42
N ILE A 117 -24.11 17.42 -3.93
CA ILE A 117 -24.81 16.34 -3.25
C ILE A 117 -24.50 15.04 -4.00
N GLY A 118 -24.16 13.99 -3.27
CA GLY A 118 -23.91 12.65 -3.82
C GLY A 118 -23.74 11.60 -2.73
N ARG A 119 -23.49 10.36 -3.12
CA ARG A 119 -23.12 9.30 -2.17
C ARG A 119 -21.65 9.39 -1.77
N PHE A 120 -21.35 9.07 -0.51
CA PHE A 120 -19.99 8.95 -0.02
C PHE A 120 -19.43 7.55 -0.32
N HIS A 121 -18.37 7.49 -1.13
CA HIS A 121 -17.64 6.26 -1.41
C HIS A 121 -16.41 6.17 -0.52
N LEU A 122 -16.31 5.09 0.24
CA LEU A 122 -15.18 4.85 1.14
C LEU A 122 -13.97 4.32 0.36
N ASP A 123 -12.78 4.84 0.69
CA ASP A 123 -11.49 4.36 0.18
C ASP A 123 -10.58 3.95 1.34
N LEU A 124 -9.48 3.25 1.01
CA LEU A 124 -8.45 2.88 1.99
C LEU A 124 -7.84 4.12 2.69
N ASN A 125 -7.71 5.25 1.99
CA ASN A 125 -7.07 6.48 2.51
C ASN A 125 -8.05 7.66 2.60
N GLY A 126 -9.32 7.41 2.93
CA GLY A 126 -10.37 8.42 3.06
C GLY A 126 -11.64 8.01 2.32
N GLY A 127 -12.07 8.86 1.40
CA GLY A 127 -13.17 8.58 0.48
C GLY A 127 -13.38 9.70 -0.53
N HIS A 128 -14.47 9.63 -1.28
CA HIS A 128 -14.83 10.64 -2.27
C HIS A 128 -16.36 10.78 -2.41
N VAL A 129 -16.79 11.90 -2.98
CA VAL A 129 -18.19 12.23 -3.26
C VAL A 129 -18.22 12.87 -4.64
N GLY A 130 -18.70 12.13 -5.65
CA GLY A 130 -18.46 12.50 -7.05
C GLY A 130 -16.97 12.71 -7.30
N SER A 131 -16.58 13.90 -7.79
CA SER A 131 -15.17 14.27 -8.01
C SER A 131 -14.44 14.82 -6.77
N ILE A 132 -15.13 15.04 -5.64
CA ILE A 132 -14.55 15.67 -4.46
C ILE A 132 -13.90 14.61 -3.56
N LYS A 133 -12.57 14.66 -3.45
CA LYS A 133 -11.81 13.74 -2.57
C LYS A 133 -11.74 14.24 -1.12
N VAL A 134 -12.02 13.36 -0.17
CA VAL A 134 -11.93 13.60 1.26
C VAL A 134 -10.80 12.75 1.85
N SER A 135 -9.83 13.38 2.50
CA SER A 135 -8.71 12.67 3.13
C SER A 135 -9.11 12.09 4.48
N GLU A 136 -8.48 10.97 4.86
CA GLU A 136 -8.67 10.33 6.16
C GLU A 136 -8.52 11.30 7.34
N SER A 137 -7.52 12.19 7.28
CA SER A 137 -7.27 13.24 8.28
C SER A 137 -8.40 14.27 8.43
N LYS A 138 -9.28 14.42 7.43
CA LYS A 138 -10.52 15.20 7.54
C LYS A 138 -11.61 14.36 8.21
N LEU A 139 -11.81 13.10 7.80
CA LEU A 139 -12.78 12.17 8.39
C LEU A 139 -12.53 11.97 9.89
N HIS A 140 -11.29 11.70 10.31
CA HIS A 140 -10.91 11.52 11.72
C HIS A 140 -11.13 12.76 12.61
N LYS A 141 -11.30 13.95 12.03
CA LYS A 141 -11.60 15.19 12.75
C LYS A 141 -13.10 15.51 12.80
N MET A 142 -13.93 14.81 12.04
CA MET A 142 -15.38 14.96 12.09
C MET A 142 -15.91 14.26 13.34
N SER A 143 -16.85 14.90 14.04
CA SER A 143 -17.56 14.28 15.17
C SER A 143 -18.47 13.13 14.72
N ASN A 144 -18.99 13.22 13.49
CA ASN A 144 -19.92 12.26 12.90
C ASN A 144 -19.53 12.02 11.43
N PRO A 145 -18.45 11.25 11.14
CA PRO A 145 -18.01 11.02 9.76
C PRO A 145 -19.04 10.19 8.97
N PRO A 146 -19.15 10.40 7.65
CA PRO A 146 -20.00 9.58 6.80
C PRO A 146 -19.49 8.14 6.69
N GLU A 147 -20.42 7.20 6.52
CA GLU A 147 -20.15 5.80 6.20
C GLU A 147 -20.32 5.57 4.69
N ASN A 148 -19.78 4.45 4.19
CA ASN A 148 -19.88 4.10 2.78
C ASN A 148 -21.35 4.04 2.33
N GLY A 149 -21.70 4.71 1.24
CA GLY A 149 -23.07 4.78 0.70
C GLY A 149 -23.91 5.97 1.19
N ASP A 150 -23.54 6.62 2.30
CA ASP A 150 -24.32 7.72 2.88
C ASP A 150 -24.51 8.89 1.91
N TRP A 151 -25.68 9.51 1.96
CA TRP A 151 -25.94 10.75 1.24
C TRP A 151 -25.34 11.92 1.98
N VAL A 152 -24.45 12.63 1.30
CA VAL A 152 -23.66 13.72 1.88
C VAL A 152 -23.68 14.94 0.98
N ARG A 153 -23.54 16.11 1.61
CA ARG A 153 -23.35 17.39 0.97
C ARG A 153 -21.94 17.88 1.21
N ALA A 154 -21.24 18.22 0.13
CA ALA A 154 -19.94 18.87 0.14
C ALA A 154 -20.14 20.35 -0.16
N ASP A 155 -19.98 21.23 0.83
CA ASP A 155 -20.05 22.68 0.65
C ASP A 155 -18.65 23.28 0.54
N GLU A 156 -18.39 24.05 -0.51
CA GLU A 156 -17.15 24.80 -0.71
C GLU A 156 -16.98 25.85 0.39
N TYR A 157 -15.78 25.89 0.96
CA TYR A 157 -15.29 27.01 1.75
C TYR A 157 -13.87 27.36 1.29
N LYS A 158 -13.56 28.66 1.32
CA LYS A 158 -12.22 29.16 0.99
C LYS A 158 -11.37 29.20 2.27
N ASP A 159 -10.18 28.62 2.18
CA ASP A 159 -9.18 28.62 3.25
C ASP A 159 -7.83 28.88 2.58
N GLY A 160 -7.43 30.15 2.58
CA GLY A 160 -6.39 30.68 1.70
C GLY A 160 -6.70 30.47 0.21
N ASP A 161 -5.66 30.19 -0.58
CA ASP A 161 -5.74 29.97 -2.03
C ASP A 161 -6.30 28.59 -2.42
N SER A 162 -6.64 27.74 -1.44
CA SER A 162 -7.10 26.36 -1.68
C SER A 162 -8.62 26.22 -1.54
N VAL A 163 -9.26 25.76 -2.62
CA VAL A 163 -10.66 25.31 -2.60
C VAL A 163 -10.78 24.10 -1.68
N ASN A 164 -11.55 24.22 -0.61
CA ASN A 164 -11.80 23.15 0.34
C ASN A 164 -13.30 22.86 0.43
N TYR A 165 -13.64 21.61 0.78
CA TYR A 165 -15.02 21.20 0.98
C TYR A 165 -15.26 20.74 2.42
N LYS A 166 -16.37 21.20 3.00
CA LYS A 166 -16.92 20.74 4.28
C LYS A 166 -17.99 19.70 4.01
N MET A 167 -17.84 18.51 4.59
CA MET A 167 -18.83 17.44 4.50
C MET A 167 -19.92 17.60 5.55
N THR A 168 -21.17 17.42 5.13
CA THR A 168 -22.35 17.31 6.00
C THR A 168 -23.18 16.12 5.56
N THR A 169 -23.42 15.13 6.44
CA THR A 169 -24.30 14.00 6.13
C THR A 169 -25.76 14.46 6.09
N LEU A 170 -26.45 14.20 4.98
CA LEU A 170 -27.86 14.52 4.77
C LEU A 170 -28.76 13.37 5.21
N LYS A 171 -28.43 12.13 4.79
CA LYS A 171 -29.16 10.91 5.14
C LYS A 171 -28.16 9.76 5.32
N ARG A 172 -28.30 9.03 6.42
CA ARG A 172 -27.61 7.74 6.61
C ARG A 172 -28.28 6.69 5.73
N ASP A 173 -27.50 6.06 4.87
CA ASP A 173 -27.93 5.03 3.91
C ASP A 173 -26.73 4.08 3.62
N PRO A 174 -26.19 3.40 4.65
CA PRO A 174 -24.92 2.71 4.54
C PRO A 174 -25.01 1.51 3.60
N LEU A 175 -24.17 1.52 2.57
CA LEU A 175 -24.03 0.43 1.61
C LEU A 175 -22.87 -0.49 1.99
N PRO A 176 -22.96 -1.81 1.71
CA PRO A 176 -21.87 -2.74 1.92
C PRO A 176 -20.55 -2.28 1.29
N THR A 177 -19.44 -2.56 1.96
CA THR A 177 -18.09 -2.28 1.47
C THR A 177 -17.19 -3.50 1.67
N ASP A 178 -16.26 -3.67 0.74
CA ASP A 178 -15.15 -4.61 0.81
C ASP A 178 -14.03 -4.10 1.74
N ILE A 179 -14.07 -2.83 2.17
CA ILE A 179 -13.04 -2.24 3.02
C ILE A 179 -13.31 -2.55 4.50
N VAL A 180 -12.40 -3.31 5.11
CA VAL A 180 -12.38 -3.57 6.55
C VAL A 180 -11.47 -2.56 7.23
N ARG A 181 -11.94 -1.90 8.29
CA ARG A 181 -11.18 -0.93 9.09
C ARG A 181 -10.96 -1.44 10.52
N LEU A 182 -9.74 -1.85 10.83
CA LEU A 182 -9.33 -2.26 12.16
C LEU A 182 -8.87 -1.04 12.96
N LYS A 183 -9.50 -0.82 14.11
CA LYS A 183 -9.22 0.33 14.96
C LYS A 183 -8.33 -0.03 16.14
N PHE A 184 -7.40 0.86 16.46
CA PHE A 184 -6.58 0.86 17.67
C PHE A 184 -5.73 -0.39 17.88
N LEU A 185 -5.02 -0.81 16.82
CA LEU A 185 -4.07 -1.93 16.87
C LEU A 185 -2.72 -1.49 17.45
N PRO A 186 -2.06 -2.32 18.28
CA PRO A 186 -0.69 -2.07 18.72
C PRO A 186 0.29 -2.34 17.57
N ALA A 187 1.18 -1.38 17.29
CA ALA A 187 2.29 -1.60 16.37
C ALA A 187 3.45 -2.28 17.10
N VAL A 188 3.77 -3.53 16.71
CA VAL A 188 4.81 -4.36 17.33
C VAL A 188 6.08 -4.33 16.48
N PHE A 189 7.19 -3.84 17.06
CA PHE A 189 8.49 -3.91 16.40
C PHE A 189 9.22 -5.19 16.79
N ARG A 190 9.33 -6.12 15.84
CA ARG A 190 10.07 -7.37 16.02
C ARG A 190 11.57 -7.14 15.79
N GLN A 191 12.35 -7.21 16.87
CA GLN A 191 13.76 -6.81 16.91
C GLN A 191 14.71 -7.80 16.19
N ASP A 192 14.32 -9.06 16.11
CA ASP A 192 14.96 -10.15 15.37
C ASP A 192 14.95 -9.90 13.85
N VAL A 193 13.76 -9.67 13.28
CA VAL A 193 13.60 -9.41 11.83
C VAL A 193 13.77 -7.94 11.45
N LYS A 194 13.71 -7.03 12.44
CA LYS A 194 13.74 -5.55 12.31
C LYS A 194 12.62 -5.02 11.41
N ARG A 195 11.41 -5.57 11.58
CA ARG A 195 10.20 -5.20 10.84
C ARG A 195 9.04 -4.93 11.80
N TRP A 196 8.04 -4.23 11.28
CA TRP A 196 6.83 -3.80 11.99
C TRP A 196 5.68 -4.75 11.71
N TYR A 197 4.97 -5.17 12.74
CA TYR A 197 3.81 -6.04 12.63
C TYR A 197 2.62 -5.47 13.38
N ILE A 198 1.42 -5.85 12.95
CA ILE A 198 0.20 -5.79 13.74
C ILE A 198 -0.28 -7.20 14.02
N GLU A 199 -0.95 -7.37 15.15
CA GLU A 199 -1.64 -8.60 15.51
C GLU A 199 -3.12 -8.29 15.69
N PHE A 200 -3.97 -9.02 14.97
CA PHE A 200 -5.41 -8.85 15.02
C PHE A 200 -6.12 -10.18 14.76
N LYS A 201 -7.29 -10.37 15.36
CA LYS A 201 -8.21 -11.44 14.96
C LYS A 201 -9.10 -10.88 13.85
N SER A 202 -9.00 -11.44 12.64
CA SER A 202 -9.87 -11.05 11.54
C SER A 202 -11.32 -11.46 11.88
N PRO A 203 -12.35 -10.69 11.51
CA PRO A 203 -13.74 -11.15 11.63
C PRO A 203 -14.00 -12.46 10.87
N GLU A 204 -13.21 -12.72 9.83
CA GLU A 204 -13.38 -13.86 8.91
C GLU A 204 -12.50 -15.07 9.29
N HIS A 205 -11.64 -14.95 10.31
CA HIS A 205 -10.72 -16.03 10.72
C HIS A 205 -10.72 -16.18 12.25
N GLU A 206 -10.85 -17.42 12.74
CA GLU A 206 -10.93 -17.68 14.19
C GLU A 206 -9.60 -17.41 14.93
N THR A 207 -8.48 -17.46 14.21
CA THR A 207 -7.13 -17.29 14.76
C THR A 207 -6.63 -15.85 14.68
N THR A 208 -5.77 -15.48 15.64
CA THR A 208 -5.05 -14.19 15.58
C THR A 208 -4.02 -14.26 14.44
N GLN A 209 -4.12 -13.32 13.50
CA GLN A 209 -3.15 -13.14 12.43
C GLN A 209 -2.05 -12.16 12.87
N GLN A 210 -0.79 -12.45 12.52
CA GLN A 210 0.31 -11.50 12.60
C GLN A 210 0.64 -11.01 11.19
N LEU A 211 0.39 -9.73 10.91
CA LEU A 211 0.54 -9.14 9.59
C LEU A 211 1.71 -8.16 9.54
N LEU A 212 2.53 -8.26 8.49
CA LEU A 212 3.66 -7.38 8.25
C LEU A 212 3.20 -6.02 7.70
N LEU A 213 3.54 -4.93 8.38
CA LEU A 213 3.25 -3.59 7.91
C LEU A 213 4.21 -3.19 6.77
N GLY A 214 3.68 -2.53 5.73
CA GLY A 214 4.45 -2.03 4.61
C GLY A 214 5.45 -0.93 5.02
N ASP A 215 6.70 -1.06 4.58
CA ASP A 215 7.80 -0.13 4.95
C ASP A 215 7.51 1.34 4.58
N TYR A 216 6.72 1.59 3.53
CA TYR A 216 6.27 2.94 3.12
C TYR A 216 5.41 3.61 4.20
N ASP A 217 4.39 2.93 4.69
CA ASP A 217 3.48 3.46 5.71
C ASP A 217 4.20 3.63 7.05
N VAL A 218 5.07 2.68 7.41
CA VAL A 218 5.95 2.78 8.58
C VAL A 218 6.77 4.07 8.54
N MET A 219 7.31 4.43 7.37
CA MET A 219 8.07 5.67 7.17
C MET A 219 7.18 6.92 7.16
N LEU A 220 6.04 6.88 6.49
CA LEU A 220 5.08 7.98 6.39
C LEU A 220 4.56 8.39 7.78
N PHE A 221 4.11 7.41 8.56
CA PHE A 221 3.61 7.61 9.93
C PHE A 221 4.73 7.68 10.98
N LYS A 222 5.99 7.38 10.61
CA LYS A 222 7.17 7.44 11.50
C LYS A 222 6.95 6.65 12.80
N LEU A 223 6.61 5.36 12.68
CA LEU A 223 6.25 4.50 13.81
C LEU A 223 7.39 4.35 14.83
N LYS A 224 7.02 4.27 16.12
CA LYS A 224 7.89 4.03 17.27
C LYS A 224 7.34 2.92 18.17
N PRO A 225 8.19 2.18 18.92
CA PRO A 225 7.70 1.06 19.72
C PRO A 225 6.69 1.51 20.76
N GLY A 226 5.51 0.87 20.76
CA GLY A 226 4.37 1.25 21.60
C GLY A 226 3.37 2.22 20.97
N ASP A 227 3.58 2.67 19.72
CA ASP A 227 2.58 3.41 18.94
C ASP A 227 1.35 2.52 18.67
N TYR A 228 0.18 3.16 18.53
CA TYR A 228 -1.06 2.53 18.07
C TYR A 228 -1.48 3.12 16.73
N ILE A 229 -2.10 2.28 15.90
CA ILE A 229 -2.56 2.65 14.56
C ILE A 229 -3.98 2.17 14.29
N ASP A 230 -4.62 2.80 13.31
CA ASP A 230 -5.75 2.21 12.59
C ASP A 230 -5.25 1.70 11.24
N TYR A 231 -5.78 0.56 10.79
CA TYR A 231 -5.36 -0.14 9.57
C TYR A 231 -6.59 -0.48 8.72
N ALA A 232 -6.51 -0.29 7.40
CA ALA A 232 -7.59 -0.61 6.47
C ALA A 232 -7.10 -1.50 5.33
N TYR A 233 -7.89 -2.50 4.97
CA TYR A 233 -7.61 -3.41 3.86
C TYR A 233 -8.91 -3.74 3.10
N ARG A 234 -8.80 -4.24 1.87
CA ARG A 234 -9.94 -4.85 1.16
C ARG A 234 -10.00 -6.34 1.56
N ARG A 235 -11.18 -6.90 1.80
CA ARG A 235 -11.34 -8.34 2.16
C ARG A 235 -10.57 -9.25 1.21
N GLY A 236 -9.79 -10.19 1.75
CA GLY A 236 -8.92 -11.08 0.96
C GLY A 236 -7.65 -10.41 0.42
N GLN A 237 -7.39 -9.16 0.78
CA GLN A 237 -6.18 -8.38 0.46
C GLN A 237 -5.60 -7.77 1.74
N GLU A 238 -5.59 -8.53 2.84
CA GLU A 238 -5.11 -8.11 4.17
C GLU A 238 -3.69 -7.53 4.09
N ILE A 239 -2.83 -8.14 3.26
CA ILE A 239 -1.41 -7.81 3.10
C ILE A 239 -1.19 -6.47 2.39
N ASP A 240 -2.09 -6.09 1.47
CA ASP A 240 -2.03 -4.84 0.69
C ASP A 240 -2.73 -3.67 1.39
N GLY A 241 -3.22 -3.89 2.62
CA GLY A 241 -3.81 -2.87 3.46
C GLY A 241 -2.82 -1.79 3.90
N LYS A 242 -3.37 -0.68 4.39
CA LYS A 242 -2.64 0.55 4.69
C LYS A 242 -2.89 1.06 6.09
N ILE A 243 -1.88 1.70 6.65
CA ILE A 243 -2.03 2.51 7.88
C ILE A 243 -2.83 3.76 7.53
N ILE A 244 -3.99 3.92 8.15
CA ILE A 244 -4.87 5.07 7.87
C ILE A 244 -4.70 6.17 8.91
N TRP A 245 -4.35 5.78 10.15
CA TRP A 245 -4.17 6.70 11.26
C TRP A 245 -3.11 6.21 12.24
N ARG A 246 -2.48 7.15 12.96
CA ARG A 246 -1.62 6.86 14.10
C ARG A 246 -1.99 7.74 15.28
N TYR A 247 -2.18 7.12 16.44
CA TYR A 247 -2.48 7.82 17.68
C TYR A 247 -1.22 8.47 18.26
N THR A 248 -1.35 9.71 18.76
CA THR A 248 -0.32 10.32 19.61
C THR A 248 -0.30 9.63 20.97
N ASN A 249 0.81 9.71 21.72
CA ASN A 249 0.92 9.07 23.05
C ASN A 249 -0.24 9.45 24.00
N SER A 250 -0.66 10.71 24.01
CA SER A 250 -1.80 11.18 24.80
C SER A 250 -3.13 10.59 24.33
N ALA A 251 -3.38 10.55 23.01
CA ALA A 251 -4.57 9.93 22.44
C ALA A 251 -4.59 8.40 22.69
N ALA A 252 -3.43 7.73 22.58
CA ALA A 252 -3.32 6.30 22.85
C ALA A 252 -3.58 5.97 24.32
N VAL A 253 -3.11 6.80 25.27
CA VAL A 253 -3.47 6.66 26.69
C VAL A 253 -4.97 6.90 26.90
N ALA A 254 -5.55 7.95 26.32
CA ALA A 254 -6.98 8.24 26.45
C ALA A 254 -7.86 7.11 25.87
N THR A 255 -7.52 6.56 24.69
CA THR A 255 -8.24 5.44 24.07
C THR A 255 -8.04 4.14 24.84
N ARG A 256 -6.82 3.85 25.35
CA ARG A 256 -6.59 2.72 26.29
C ARG A 256 -7.46 2.83 27.53
N MET A 257 -7.57 4.02 28.13
CA MET A 257 -8.44 4.24 29.28
C MET A 257 -9.90 3.97 28.89
N LYS A 258 -10.42 4.57 27.80
CA LYS A 258 -11.77 4.31 27.31
C LYS A 258 -12.06 2.82 27.07
N GLN A 259 -11.13 2.09 26.44
CA GLN A 259 -11.28 0.64 26.20
C GLN A 259 -11.21 -0.20 27.48
N LYS A 260 -10.40 0.20 28.46
CA LYS A 260 -10.36 -0.44 29.79
C LYS A 260 -11.67 -0.21 30.54
N PHE A 261 -12.15 1.04 30.61
CA PHE A 261 -13.39 1.35 31.32
C PHE A 261 -14.64 0.80 30.61
N ALA A 262 -14.64 0.70 29.28
CA ALA A 262 -15.70 0.01 28.53
C ALA A 262 -15.71 -1.52 28.71
N LYS A 263 -14.63 -2.11 29.25
CA LYS A 263 -14.57 -3.51 29.69
C LYS A 263 -14.72 -3.69 31.20
N ALA A 264 -14.82 -2.60 31.97
CA ALA A 264 -14.81 -2.61 33.44
C ALA A 264 -16.21 -2.34 34.06
N THR A 265 -17.28 -2.64 33.32
CA THR A 265 -18.61 -2.88 33.92
C THR A 265 -18.75 -4.29 34.49
N ASP A 266 -17.80 -5.19 34.23
CA ASP A 266 -17.67 -6.47 34.93
C ASP A 266 -16.32 -6.57 35.65
N THR A 267 -16.41 -6.69 36.99
CA THR A 267 -15.33 -6.98 37.95
C THR A 267 -14.42 -5.80 38.40
N GLU A 268 -14.68 -5.41 39.65
CA GLU A 268 -13.81 -4.76 40.65
C GLU A 268 -12.39 -5.36 40.78
N SER A 269 -11.40 -4.77 41.47
CA SER A 269 -11.10 -3.39 41.89
C SER A 269 -9.61 -3.31 42.35
N ASN A 270 -9.09 -2.11 42.57
CA ASN A 270 -7.91 -1.74 43.39
C ASN A 270 -6.59 -2.56 43.35
N HIS A 271 -5.50 -1.88 42.97
CA HIS A 271 -4.61 -1.34 44.01
C HIS A 271 -3.78 -0.13 43.53
N GLU A 272 -3.65 0.89 44.38
CA GLU A 272 -2.75 2.05 44.20
C GLU A 272 -1.37 1.84 44.82
N THR A 273 -0.43 2.72 44.43
CA THR A 273 0.83 3.22 45.04
C THR A 273 2.09 3.04 44.16
N ALA A 274 3.10 3.92 44.16
CA ALA A 274 3.22 5.33 44.59
C ALA A 274 4.35 6.03 43.80
N ALA A 275 4.49 7.36 43.96
CA ALA A 275 5.36 8.21 43.12
C ALA A 275 6.81 8.35 43.61
N SER A 276 7.69 8.87 42.74
CA SER A 276 8.72 9.85 43.14
C SER A 276 9.26 10.72 41.99
N ARG A 277 9.91 11.84 42.37
CA ARG A 277 10.52 12.89 41.54
C ARG A 277 11.99 13.12 42.04
N GLN A 278 12.81 14.09 41.63
CA GLN A 278 12.69 15.24 40.73
C GLN A 278 14.10 15.71 40.28
N THR A 279 14.33 16.01 38.99
CA THR A 279 15.42 16.91 38.47
C THR A 279 16.90 16.47 38.70
N GLN A 280 17.92 16.87 37.91
CA GLN A 280 18.30 18.22 37.44
C GLN A 280 19.15 18.21 36.13
N TYR A 281 19.23 19.37 35.47
CA TYR A 281 20.18 19.69 34.40
C TYR A 281 21.35 20.53 34.94
N LYS A 282 22.55 20.42 34.34
CA LYS A 282 23.54 21.52 34.27
C LYS A 282 24.41 21.42 33.02
N ALA A 283 24.82 22.58 32.50
CA ALA A 283 25.46 22.74 31.19
C ALA A 283 26.99 22.82 31.27
N THR A 284 27.68 22.54 30.15
CA THR A 284 29.10 22.91 29.94
C THR A 284 29.36 23.41 28.52
N VAL A 285 30.36 24.28 28.40
CA VAL A 285 30.57 25.24 27.30
C VAL A 285 31.54 24.72 26.21
N ASN A 286 31.39 25.23 24.98
CA ASN A 286 32.29 24.95 23.85
C ASN A 286 33.71 25.52 24.03
N LYS A 287 34.72 24.77 23.58
CA LYS A 287 35.97 25.30 22.97
C LYS A 287 36.62 24.23 22.07
N PRO A 288 37.09 24.57 20.85
CA PRO A 288 37.68 23.58 19.94
C PRO A 288 39.21 23.46 20.13
N ALA A 289 39.73 22.22 20.11
CA ALA A 289 41.16 21.95 20.09
C ALA A 289 41.58 21.34 18.74
N LYS A 290 42.57 21.95 18.07
CA LYS A 290 43.15 21.44 16.81
C LYS A 290 43.82 20.08 17.06
N ARG A 291 43.48 19.07 16.26
CA ARG A 291 43.99 17.70 16.42
C ARG A 291 45.05 17.38 15.36
N LYS A 292 46.27 17.05 15.81
CA LYS A 292 47.39 16.61 14.95
C LYS A 292 46.99 15.36 14.15
N GLN A 293 47.42 15.27 12.88
CA GLN A 293 47.28 14.05 12.08
C GLN A 293 48.06 12.91 12.74
N ARG A 294 47.37 11.82 13.06
CA ARG A 294 47.99 10.53 13.41
C ARG A 294 48.06 9.67 12.15
N ALA A 295 49.05 8.79 12.06
CA ALA A 295 49.10 7.75 11.03
C ALA A 295 47.79 6.95 11.01
N LEU A 296 47.33 6.61 9.81
CA LEU A 296 46.03 5.97 9.58
C LEU A 296 46.11 4.48 9.91
N GLN A 297 45.29 4.03 10.86
CA GLN A 297 45.20 2.61 11.24
C GLN A 297 44.66 1.79 10.06
N GLN A 298 45.34 0.69 9.70
CA GLN A 298 44.98 -0.24 8.63
C GLN A 298 43.79 -1.13 9.03
N VAL A 299 42.59 -0.54 9.18
CA VAL A 299 41.40 -1.21 9.75
C VAL A 299 40.74 -2.21 8.78
N PHE A 300 40.94 -2.08 7.47
CA PHE A 300 40.31 -2.91 6.44
C PHE A 300 41.30 -3.81 5.69
N ALA A 301 42.48 -4.06 6.26
CA ALA A 301 43.54 -4.85 5.63
C ALA A 301 43.00 -6.16 5.02
N ASN A 302 43.23 -6.34 3.72
CA ASN A 302 42.81 -7.50 2.92
C ASN A 302 41.30 -7.73 2.77
N LYS A 303 40.44 -6.79 3.19
CA LYS A 303 38.97 -6.92 3.05
C LYS A 303 38.44 -6.32 1.76
N GLN A 304 37.46 -6.99 1.15
CA GLN A 304 36.69 -6.50 0.00
C GLN A 304 35.35 -5.92 0.46
N LEU A 305 35.19 -4.60 0.35
CA LEU A 305 33.99 -3.88 0.77
C LEU A 305 33.16 -3.56 -0.48
N LEU A 306 31.90 -3.97 -0.52
CA LEU A 306 30.96 -3.61 -1.60
C LEU A 306 30.26 -2.30 -1.26
N LEU A 307 30.22 -1.36 -2.20
CA LEU A 307 29.34 -0.19 -2.16
C LEU A 307 28.25 -0.31 -3.22
N VAL A 308 26.98 -0.30 -2.79
CA VAL A 308 25.81 -0.32 -3.69
C VAL A 308 25.26 1.10 -3.79
N CYS A 309 25.46 1.79 -4.93
CA CYS A 309 25.03 3.18 -5.09
C CYS A 309 24.92 3.62 -6.55
N ILE A 310 24.22 4.73 -6.79
CA ILE A 310 24.05 5.32 -8.12
C ILE A 310 25.38 5.92 -8.64
N GLU A 311 25.68 5.70 -9.92
CA GLU A 311 26.97 6.03 -10.58
C GLU A 311 27.38 7.49 -10.46
N ASN A 312 26.43 8.41 -10.64
CA ASN A 312 26.69 9.85 -10.65
C ASN A 312 26.72 10.51 -9.26
N SER A 313 26.72 9.73 -8.18
CA SER A 313 26.94 10.28 -6.84
C SER A 313 28.42 10.57 -6.61
N GLY A 314 28.76 11.63 -5.86
CA GLY A 314 30.14 11.85 -5.38
C GLY A 314 30.61 10.81 -4.33
N MET A 315 29.72 9.88 -3.97
CA MET A 315 29.87 8.91 -2.89
C MET A 315 30.96 7.85 -3.12
N PRO A 316 31.12 7.23 -4.32
CA PRO A 316 32.15 6.23 -4.56
C PRO A 316 33.54 6.80 -4.31
N ARG A 317 33.83 8.03 -4.77
CA ARG A 317 35.14 8.67 -4.55
C ARG A 317 35.44 8.86 -3.06
N LYS A 318 34.47 9.36 -2.28
CA LYS A 318 34.61 9.55 -0.82
C LYS A 318 34.78 8.23 -0.07
N VAL A 319 33.99 7.22 -0.39
CA VAL A 319 34.06 5.90 0.28
C VAL A 319 35.33 5.16 -0.12
N LYS A 320 35.67 5.13 -1.41
CA LYS A 320 36.88 4.50 -1.96
C LYS A 320 38.13 5.00 -1.26
N ARG A 321 38.30 6.33 -1.17
CA ARG A 321 39.39 6.95 -0.44
C ARG A 321 39.49 6.45 1.01
N ASN A 322 38.39 6.43 1.76
CA ASN A 322 38.40 5.99 3.16
C ASN A 322 38.76 4.52 3.33
N VAL A 323 38.34 3.66 2.38
CA VAL A 323 38.59 2.21 2.42
C VAL A 323 40.02 1.87 2.00
N GLU A 324 40.51 2.48 0.92
CA GLU A 324 41.85 2.22 0.37
C GLU A 324 42.97 2.82 1.24
N GLU A 325 42.78 4.01 1.82
CA GLU A 325 43.71 4.60 2.82
C GLU A 325 43.89 3.73 4.08
N ARG A 326 43.05 2.71 4.27
CA ARG A 326 43.02 1.81 5.45
C ARG A 326 43.16 0.33 5.05
N GLY A 327 43.68 0.05 3.85
CA GLY A 327 44.13 -1.27 3.42
C GLY A 327 43.05 -2.19 2.84
N GLY A 328 41.83 -1.67 2.64
CA GLY A 328 40.73 -2.41 2.04
C GLY A 328 40.57 -2.13 0.54
N LYS A 329 39.85 -3.01 -0.16
CA LYS A 329 39.51 -2.88 -1.58
C LYS A 329 38.03 -2.57 -1.74
N LEU A 330 37.68 -1.49 -2.43
CA LEU A 330 36.28 -1.17 -2.74
C LEU A 330 35.83 -1.84 -4.05
N ILE A 331 34.72 -2.58 -3.98
CA ILE A 331 33.95 -3.04 -5.15
C ILE A 331 32.74 -2.11 -5.29
N LEU A 332 32.44 -1.65 -6.51
CA LEU A 332 31.26 -0.85 -6.80
C LEU A 332 30.16 -1.71 -7.43
N SER A 333 28.93 -1.56 -6.94
CA SER A 333 27.72 -2.02 -7.63
C SER A 333 26.86 -0.81 -8.03
N PRO A 334 26.97 -0.36 -9.30
CA PRO A 334 26.17 0.74 -9.85
C PRO A 334 24.70 0.37 -10.13
N ARG A 335 23.86 1.37 -10.44
CA ARG A 335 22.48 1.16 -10.94
C ARG A 335 22.44 0.34 -12.25
N SER A 336 23.49 0.42 -13.07
CA SER A 336 23.64 -0.33 -14.32
C SER A 336 23.89 -1.83 -14.12
N ASP A 337 24.25 -2.29 -12.91
CA ASP A 337 24.35 -3.72 -12.61
C ASP A 337 22.98 -4.40 -12.66
N SER A 338 22.90 -5.51 -13.38
CA SER A 338 21.77 -6.44 -13.25
C SER A 338 21.71 -7.06 -11.85
N ASN A 339 20.52 -7.46 -11.40
CA ASN A 339 20.34 -8.13 -10.11
C ASN A 339 21.24 -9.39 -9.94
N ALA A 340 21.51 -10.11 -11.03
CA ALA A 340 22.43 -11.24 -11.02
C ALA A 340 23.90 -10.81 -10.77
N MET A 341 24.33 -9.67 -11.33
CA MET A 341 25.66 -9.11 -11.12
C MET A 341 25.81 -8.59 -9.68
N LEU A 342 24.80 -7.90 -9.15
CA LEU A 342 24.75 -7.45 -7.76
C LEU A 342 24.90 -8.63 -6.79
N LYS A 343 24.16 -9.73 -6.99
CA LYS A 343 24.28 -10.94 -6.15
C LYS A 343 25.70 -11.54 -6.17
N LYS A 344 26.32 -11.66 -7.34
CA LYS A 344 27.74 -12.10 -7.45
C LYS A 344 28.70 -11.17 -6.71
N LYS A 345 28.50 -9.85 -6.78
CA LYS A 345 29.32 -8.86 -6.05
C LYS A 345 29.12 -8.96 -4.53
N VAL A 346 27.89 -9.20 -4.06
CA VAL A 346 27.57 -9.42 -2.64
C VAL A 346 28.27 -10.66 -2.09
N GLN A 347 28.31 -11.76 -2.85
CA GLN A 347 29.01 -13.00 -2.46
C GLN A 347 30.54 -12.80 -2.35
N LYS A 348 31.14 -12.03 -3.27
CA LYS A 348 32.58 -11.74 -3.30
C LYS A 348 33.05 -10.78 -2.18
N ALA A 349 32.15 -9.99 -1.61
CA ALA A 349 32.50 -9.01 -0.58
C ALA A 349 32.52 -9.61 0.82
N ASP A 350 33.33 -9.05 1.72
CA ASP A 350 33.35 -9.35 3.15
C ASP A 350 32.34 -8.51 3.92
N MET A 351 32.03 -7.31 3.41
CA MET A 351 31.06 -6.39 3.97
C MET A 351 30.33 -5.64 2.85
N VAL A 352 29.02 -5.47 3.00
CA VAL A 352 28.19 -4.69 2.06
C VAL A 352 27.81 -3.35 2.68
N ILE A 353 28.00 -2.25 1.96
CA ILE A 353 27.64 -0.88 2.34
C ILE A 353 26.53 -0.41 1.39
N VAL A 354 25.41 -0.01 1.97
CA VAL A 354 24.25 0.50 1.23
C VAL A 354 23.89 1.91 1.75
N PRO A 355 24.41 3.00 1.13
CA PRO A 355 24.00 4.36 1.43
C PRO A 355 22.51 4.57 1.09
N THR A 356 21.65 4.69 2.10
CA THR A 356 20.18 4.72 1.92
C THR A 356 19.69 5.85 1.03
N ASP A 357 20.44 6.95 0.99
CA ASP A 357 20.05 8.19 0.33
C ASP A 357 20.61 8.28 -1.11
N PHE A 358 21.44 7.32 -1.53
CA PHE A 358 22.17 7.31 -2.80
C PHE A 358 22.09 5.97 -3.54
N VAL A 359 21.04 5.19 -3.29
CA VAL A 359 20.79 3.86 -3.87
C VAL A 359 19.34 3.78 -4.37
N ASP A 360 19.11 2.97 -5.40
CA ASP A 360 17.74 2.63 -5.79
C ASP A 360 17.11 1.66 -4.78
N HIS A 361 15.82 1.82 -4.47
CA HIS A 361 15.13 0.97 -3.51
C HIS A 361 15.17 -0.52 -3.91
N GLY A 362 15.02 -0.86 -5.19
CA GLY A 362 15.09 -2.23 -5.68
C GLY A 362 16.47 -2.85 -5.47
N GLN A 363 17.54 -2.11 -5.78
CA GLN A 363 18.91 -2.56 -5.54
C GLN A 363 19.24 -2.66 -4.05
N MET A 364 18.74 -1.73 -3.23
CA MET A 364 18.88 -1.78 -1.77
C MET A 364 18.28 -3.07 -1.19
N PHE A 365 17.07 -3.44 -1.60
CA PHE A 365 16.43 -4.68 -1.14
C PHE A 365 17.13 -5.92 -1.70
N ALA A 366 17.47 -5.96 -2.99
CA ALA A 366 18.19 -7.07 -3.59
C ALA A 366 19.56 -7.33 -2.92
N ALA A 367 20.30 -6.28 -2.57
CA ALA A 367 21.55 -6.38 -1.81
C ALA A 367 21.35 -6.86 -0.37
N LYS A 368 20.30 -6.35 0.30
CA LYS A 368 19.93 -6.70 1.68
C LYS A 368 19.48 -8.15 1.82
N ASP A 369 18.65 -8.62 0.91
CA ASP A 369 18.08 -9.95 0.97
C ASP A 369 19.13 -11.01 0.60
N GLU A 370 19.95 -10.76 -0.43
CA GLU A 370 21.09 -11.65 -0.74
C GLU A 370 22.10 -11.66 0.41
N ALA A 371 22.54 -10.50 0.93
CA ALA A 371 23.52 -10.45 2.02
C ALA A 371 23.02 -11.17 3.28
N LYS A 372 21.75 -11.01 3.64
CA LYS A 372 21.11 -11.76 4.74
C LYS A 372 21.08 -13.26 4.46
N ARG A 373 20.68 -13.67 3.25
CA ARG A 373 20.60 -15.09 2.83
C ARG A 373 21.93 -15.83 2.99
N ILE A 374 23.06 -15.15 2.75
CA ILE A 374 24.41 -15.72 2.87
C ILE A 374 25.15 -15.32 4.16
N GLY A 375 24.47 -14.70 5.13
CA GLY A 375 25.05 -14.28 6.41
C GLY A 375 26.13 -13.19 6.32
N LYS A 376 26.25 -12.46 5.21
CA LYS A 376 27.26 -11.40 5.04
C LYS A 376 26.88 -10.12 5.81
N PRO A 377 27.80 -9.51 6.57
CA PRO A 377 27.55 -8.25 7.26
C PRO A 377 27.17 -7.11 6.30
N ILE A 378 25.98 -6.53 6.50
CA ILE A 378 25.46 -5.41 5.69
C ILE A 378 25.18 -4.16 6.53
N TRP A 379 25.78 -3.05 6.12
CA TRP A 379 25.61 -1.73 6.70
C TRP A 379 24.67 -0.86 5.86
N MET A 380 23.43 -0.71 6.33
CA MET A 380 22.47 0.27 5.81
C MET A 380 22.86 1.66 6.35
N ALA A 381 23.53 2.46 5.52
CA ALA A 381 24.21 3.68 5.94
C ALA A 381 23.40 4.94 5.60
N LYS A 382 22.74 5.55 6.60
CA LYS A 382 22.20 6.92 6.46
C LYS A 382 23.28 7.98 6.23
N ASN A 383 24.52 7.68 6.61
CA ASN A 383 25.67 8.55 6.38
C ASN A 383 26.96 7.72 6.39
N THR A 384 27.69 7.75 5.27
CA THR A 384 28.94 7.02 5.00
C THR A 384 30.19 7.69 5.58
N ASN A 385 30.05 8.70 6.45
CA ASN A 385 31.17 9.33 7.16
C ASN A 385 32.06 8.30 7.87
N GLU A 386 33.37 8.52 7.77
CA GLU A 386 34.44 7.65 8.29
C GLU A 386 34.16 7.12 9.70
N ARG A 387 33.82 8.01 10.66
CA ARG A 387 33.54 7.63 12.05
C ARG A 387 32.45 6.57 12.16
N ASN A 388 31.39 6.67 11.36
CA ASN A 388 30.28 5.72 11.39
C ASN A 388 30.70 4.38 10.78
N MET A 389 31.44 4.41 9.68
CA MET A 389 31.98 3.23 9.01
C MET A 389 32.89 2.43 9.96
N LEU A 390 33.84 3.12 10.61
CA LEU A 390 34.76 2.51 11.58
C LEU A 390 34.01 1.99 12.82
N GLN A 391 33.07 2.74 13.38
CA GLN A 391 32.27 2.27 14.51
C GLN A 391 31.40 1.07 14.18
N TRP A 392 30.85 1.01 12.96
CA TRP A 392 30.05 -0.13 12.51
C TRP A 392 30.93 -1.36 12.30
N TYR A 393 32.07 -1.20 11.60
CA TYR A 393 33.03 -2.28 11.36
C TYR A 393 33.54 -2.89 12.67
N LYS A 394 34.00 -2.07 13.62
CA LYS A 394 34.51 -2.55 14.93
C LYS A 394 33.46 -3.30 15.77
N ARG A 395 32.16 -3.09 15.51
CA ARG A 395 31.06 -3.85 16.16
C ARG A 395 30.79 -5.21 15.51
N HIS A 396 31.02 -5.35 14.21
CA HIS A 396 30.72 -6.57 13.45
C HIS A 396 31.97 -7.46 13.26
N PHE A 397 33.16 -6.89 13.38
CA PHE A 397 34.46 -7.57 13.32
C PHE A 397 35.31 -7.25 14.57
N PRO A 398 34.84 -7.55 15.79
CA PRO A 398 35.50 -7.13 17.04
C PRO A 398 36.90 -7.73 17.25
N ASN A 399 37.15 -8.93 16.70
CA ASN A 399 38.43 -9.62 16.79
C ASN A 399 39.45 -9.10 15.76
N GLU A 400 38.98 -8.61 14.61
CA GLU A 400 39.84 -8.08 13.54
C GLU A 400 40.15 -6.59 13.71
N ALA A 401 39.32 -5.86 14.47
CA ALA A 401 39.56 -4.48 14.90
C ALA A 401 40.80 -4.30 15.80
N LYS A 402 41.43 -5.41 16.21
CA LYS A 402 42.69 -5.50 16.96
C LYS A 402 43.85 -6.03 16.10
N ALA A 403 43.85 -5.79 14.78
CA ALA A 403 45.05 -5.99 13.97
C ALA A 403 46.25 -5.21 14.57
N PRO A 404 47.45 -5.78 14.57
CA PRO A 404 48.55 -5.31 15.41
C PRO A 404 49.01 -3.91 15.01
N VAL A 405 49.52 -3.17 15.99
CA VAL A 405 50.45 -2.08 15.70
C VAL A 405 51.70 -2.77 15.16
N MET A 406 51.95 -2.64 13.86
CA MET A 406 53.25 -2.94 13.29
C MET A 406 54.18 -1.81 13.74
N ASP A 407 54.83 -2.02 14.88
CA ASP A 407 55.95 -1.19 15.28
C ASP A 407 57.05 -1.41 14.23
N TYR A 408 57.27 -0.39 13.40
CA TYR A 408 58.49 -0.28 12.61
C TYR A 408 59.61 0.09 13.59
N GLU A 409 60.38 -0.90 14.03
CA GLU A 409 61.68 -0.65 14.63
C GLU A 409 62.68 -0.21 13.55
N ALA A 410 63.55 0.75 13.94
CA ALA A 410 64.62 1.39 13.16
C ALA A 410 64.18 2.31 12.00
#